data_AF-A0A4S8QFM2-F1
#
_entry.id   AF-A0A4S8QFM2-F1
#
_cell.length_a   1.000
_cell.length_b   1.000
_cell.length_c   1.000
_cell.angle_alpha   90.00
_cell.angle_beta   90.00
_cell.angle_gamma   90.00
#
_symmetry.space_group_name_H-M   'P 1'
#
loop_
_entity.id
_entity.type
_entity.pdbx_description
1 polymer ?
#
loop_
_entity_poly.entity_id
_entity_poly.type
_entity_poly.pdbx_seq_one_letter_code
_entity_poly.pdbx_strand_id
1 'polypeptide(L)'
;MRELVFWKEIGLSTVKEAQERYAAIVLFREPVTVAEADPWLREFINDLPSLGLDLYLNLVPDLVPVDEVRPETRISAHGVIVQFGPDVPQKTTARIYELAETATLSMFNPQSPMVLGSDDEEWIEFH
;
A
#
# COMPACT_ATOMS: atom_id res chain seq x y z
N MET A 1 8.62 -11.54 -6.03
CA MET A 1 8.27 -10.14 -5.70
C MET A 1 7.15 -10.20 -4.69
N ARG A 2 7.21 -9.38 -3.62
CA ARG A 2 6.20 -9.28 -2.57
C ARG A 2 5.39 -8.02 -2.77
N GLU A 3 4.13 -8.02 -2.37
CA GLU A 3 3.22 -6.89 -2.51
C GLU A 3 2.56 -6.58 -1.18
N LEU A 4 2.38 -5.29 -0.88
CA LEU A 4 1.55 -4.82 0.21
C LEU A 4 0.60 -3.76 -0.35
N VAL A 5 -0.68 -3.94 -0.10
CA VAL A 5 -1.76 -3.06 -0.55
C VAL A 5 -2.13 -2.15 0.61
N PHE A 6 -2.20 -0.84 0.38
CA PHE A 6 -2.53 0.16 1.39
C PHE A 6 -3.70 1.02 0.96
N TRP A 7 -4.60 1.31 1.89
CA TRP A 7 -5.70 2.26 1.69
C TRP A 7 -6.07 2.92 3.01
N LYS A 8 -6.75 4.07 2.94
CA LYS A 8 -7.32 4.71 4.11
C LYS A 8 -8.54 3.94 4.60
N GLU A 9 -8.57 3.74 5.91
CA GLU A 9 -9.55 2.97 6.64
C GLU A 9 -11.01 3.28 6.22
N ILE A 10 -11.74 2.23 5.82
CA ILE A 10 -13.21 2.20 5.77
C ILE A 10 -13.62 0.80 6.23
N GLY A 11 -13.68 0.59 7.55
CA GLY A 11 -14.44 -0.49 8.20
C GLY A 11 -14.40 -1.88 7.55
N LEU A 12 -13.22 -2.37 7.16
CA LEU A 12 -13.09 -3.73 6.63
C LEU A 12 -12.73 -4.65 7.80
N SER A 13 -13.55 -5.67 8.02
CA SER A 13 -13.39 -6.64 9.11
C SER A 13 -12.93 -8.00 8.59
N THR A 14 -12.80 -8.17 7.26
CA THR A 14 -12.55 -9.49 6.66
C THR A 14 -11.54 -9.48 5.51
N VAL A 15 -10.88 -10.63 5.29
CA VAL A 15 -10.01 -10.88 4.12
C VAL A 15 -10.74 -10.68 2.80
N LYS A 16 -12.03 -11.03 2.73
CA LYS A 16 -12.84 -10.87 1.53
C LYS A 16 -12.97 -9.39 1.15
N GLU A 17 -13.26 -8.54 2.12
CA GLU A 17 -13.36 -7.09 1.91
C GLU A 17 -12.02 -6.47 1.51
N ALA A 18 -10.91 -6.96 2.08
CA ALA A 18 -9.57 -6.55 1.66
C ALA A 18 -9.25 -6.96 0.21
N GLN A 19 -9.70 -8.14 -0.23
CA GLN A 19 -9.58 -8.56 -1.63
C GLN A 19 -10.42 -7.69 -2.58
N GLU A 20 -11.63 -7.29 -2.16
CA GLU A 20 -12.47 -6.37 -2.93
C GLU A 20 -11.81 -4.98 -3.06
N ARG A 21 -11.13 -4.49 -2.00
CA ARG A 21 -10.32 -3.28 -2.09
C ARG A 21 -9.13 -3.42 -3.01
N TYR A 22 -8.41 -4.52 -2.92
CA TYR A 22 -7.30 -4.78 -3.82
C TYR A 22 -7.75 -4.73 -5.29
N ALA A 23 -8.87 -5.39 -5.60
CA ALA A 23 -9.47 -5.32 -6.93
C ALA A 23 -9.89 -3.89 -7.32
N ALA A 24 -10.46 -3.11 -6.40
CA ALA A 24 -10.84 -1.72 -6.66
C ALA A 24 -9.62 -0.84 -6.96
N ILE A 25 -8.47 -1.08 -6.32
CA ILE A 25 -7.22 -0.36 -6.58
C ILE A 25 -6.68 -0.72 -7.96
N VAL A 26 -6.60 -2.02 -8.27
CA VAL A 26 -6.03 -2.54 -9.54
C VAL A 26 -6.90 -2.19 -10.75
N LEU A 27 -8.22 -2.31 -10.63
CA LEU A 27 -9.16 -2.13 -11.75
C LEU A 27 -9.63 -0.68 -11.91
N PHE A 28 -9.10 0.25 -11.12
CA PHE A 28 -9.51 1.64 -11.13
C PHE A 28 -9.24 2.29 -12.49
N ARG A 29 -10.28 2.87 -13.09
CA ARG A 29 -10.22 3.41 -14.46
C ARG A 29 -10.03 4.91 -14.55
N GLU A 30 -10.05 5.62 -13.42
CA GLU A 30 -10.01 7.09 -13.38
C GLU A 30 -8.85 7.60 -12.51
N PRO A 31 -7.60 7.25 -12.83
CA PRO A 31 -6.46 7.53 -11.95
C PRO A 31 -6.29 9.04 -11.73
N VAL A 32 -5.99 9.40 -10.48
CA VAL A 32 -5.68 10.77 -10.03
C VAL A 32 -4.17 10.96 -9.99
N THR A 33 -3.69 12.20 -10.09
CA THR A 33 -2.27 12.48 -9.85
C THR A 33 -1.96 12.44 -8.35
N VAL A 34 -0.70 12.17 -7.96
CA VAL A 34 -0.25 12.26 -6.55
C VAL A 34 -0.56 13.65 -5.96
N ALA A 35 -0.47 14.71 -6.77
CA ALA A 35 -0.80 16.08 -6.38
C ALA A 35 -2.30 16.31 -6.10
N GLU A 36 -3.18 15.51 -6.70
CA GLU A 36 -4.64 15.57 -6.52
C GLU A 36 -5.14 14.53 -5.51
N ALA A 37 -4.34 13.51 -5.23
CA ALA A 37 -4.65 12.48 -4.26
C ALA A 37 -4.89 13.07 -2.87
N ASP A 38 -5.67 12.34 -2.08
CA ASP A 38 -5.93 12.70 -0.69
C ASP A 38 -4.63 12.92 0.10
N PRO A 39 -4.62 13.83 1.10
CA PRO A 39 -3.41 14.19 1.84
C PRO A 39 -2.66 12.99 2.44
N TRP A 40 -3.39 12.04 3.04
CA TRP A 40 -2.80 10.83 3.65
C TRP A 40 -2.03 9.99 2.64
N LEU A 41 -2.55 9.88 1.40
CA LEU A 41 -1.97 9.04 0.37
C LEU A 41 -0.70 9.70 -0.17
N ARG A 42 -0.75 11.02 -0.32
CA ARG A 42 0.40 11.83 -0.72
C ARG A 42 1.52 11.78 0.32
N GLU A 43 1.18 11.91 1.61
CA GLU A 43 2.13 11.82 2.72
C GLU A 43 2.79 10.44 2.74
N PHE A 44 1.98 9.37 2.72
CA PHE A 44 2.48 8.00 2.68
C PHE A 44 3.45 7.77 1.51
N ILE A 45 3.07 8.17 0.29
CA ILE A 45 3.91 8.03 -0.91
C ILE A 45 5.24 8.80 -0.76
N ASN A 46 5.20 10.01 -0.19
CA ASN A 46 6.39 10.85 -0.02
C ASN A 46 7.36 10.30 1.03
N ASP A 47 6.88 9.48 1.96
CA ASP A 47 7.72 8.88 3.01
C ASP A 47 8.37 7.56 2.56
N LEU A 48 7.81 6.86 1.56
CA LEU A 48 8.35 5.59 1.05
C LEU A 48 9.83 5.64 0.61
N PRO A 49 10.33 6.69 -0.08
CA PRO A 49 11.74 6.76 -0.46
C PRO A 49 12.72 6.71 0.73
N SER A 50 12.27 7.10 1.93
CA SER A 50 13.11 7.05 3.14
C SER A 50 13.37 5.62 3.65
N LEU A 51 12.59 4.65 3.18
CA LEU A 51 12.61 3.26 3.66
C LEU A 51 13.74 2.42 3.04
N GLY A 52 14.27 2.85 1.89
CA GLY A 52 15.40 2.23 1.22
C GLY A 52 15.15 1.96 -0.27
N LEU A 53 16.19 1.43 -0.92
CA LEU A 53 16.17 1.08 -2.34
C LEU A 53 15.33 -0.19 -2.58
N ASP A 54 14.85 -0.36 -3.80
CA ASP A 54 14.07 -1.51 -4.31
C ASP A 54 12.59 -1.59 -3.87
N LEU A 55 11.98 -0.44 -3.59
CA LEU A 55 10.52 -0.30 -3.50
C LEU A 55 9.95 0.26 -4.81
N TYR A 56 8.82 -0.28 -5.21
CA TYR A 56 8.09 0.15 -6.39
C TYR A 56 6.63 0.41 -6.03
N LEU A 57 6.02 1.41 -6.65
CA LEU A 57 4.57 1.55 -6.65
C LEU A 57 4.02 0.88 -7.91
N ASN A 58 3.12 -0.08 -7.72
CA ASN A 58 2.31 -0.60 -8.81
C ASN A 58 1.19 0.41 -9.06
N LEU A 59 1.34 1.14 -10.16
CA LEU A 59 0.43 2.15 -10.64
C LEU A 59 -0.38 1.59 -11.80
N VAL A 60 -1.53 2.18 -12.05
CA VAL A 60 -2.30 1.87 -13.26
C VAL A 60 -1.79 2.77 -14.38
N PRO A 61 -1.05 2.28 -15.41
CA PRO A 61 -0.76 0.88 -15.77
C PRO A 61 0.67 0.38 -15.50
N ASP A 62 1.56 1.20 -14.95
CA ASP A 62 3.00 0.93 -14.88
C ASP A 62 3.52 0.65 -13.47
N LEU A 63 4.64 -0.07 -13.37
CA LEU A 63 5.41 -0.20 -12.15
C LEU A 63 6.46 0.92 -12.10
N VAL A 64 6.44 1.74 -11.05
CA VAL A 64 7.32 2.91 -10.92
C VAL A 64 8.18 2.81 -9.65
N PRO A 65 9.51 2.95 -9.73
CA PRO A 65 10.37 3.04 -8.54
C PRO A 65 9.92 4.19 -7.62
N VAL A 66 9.89 3.98 -6.30
CA VAL A 66 9.36 5.00 -5.36
C VAL A 66 10.14 6.33 -5.43
N ASP A 67 11.43 6.29 -5.76
CA ASP A 67 12.30 7.46 -5.92
C ASP A 67 12.09 8.22 -7.26
N GLU A 68 11.39 7.58 -8.20
CA GLU A 68 10.98 8.17 -9.48
C GLU A 68 9.56 8.71 -9.45
N VAL A 69 8.80 8.52 -8.37
CA VAL A 69 7.45 9.07 -8.23
C VAL A 69 7.51 10.60 -8.20
N ARG A 70 6.60 11.24 -8.94
CA ARG A 70 6.48 12.69 -9.08
C ARG A 70 5.03 13.14 -8.80
N PRO A 71 4.78 14.43 -8.53
CA PRO A 71 3.42 14.93 -8.30
C PRO A 71 2.43 14.61 -9.42
N GLU A 72 2.88 14.54 -10.67
CA GLU A 72 2.10 14.20 -11.87
C GLU A 72 1.87 12.69 -12.07
N THR A 73 2.55 11.85 -11.29
CA THR A 73 2.41 10.39 -11.36
C THR A 73 0.96 9.98 -11.08
N ARG A 74 0.41 9.11 -11.93
CA ARG A 74 -0.98 8.68 -11.86
C ARG A 74 -1.13 7.44 -10.97
N ILE A 75 -2.03 7.52 -10.00
CA ILE A 75 -2.28 6.47 -9.01
C ILE A 75 -3.78 6.18 -8.88
N SER A 76 -4.14 5.09 -8.20
CA SER A 76 -5.53 4.86 -7.82
C SER A 76 -5.95 5.84 -6.70
N ALA A 77 -7.16 6.39 -6.80
CA ALA A 77 -7.71 7.23 -5.74
C ALA A 77 -8.09 6.41 -4.49
N HIS A 78 -8.15 5.08 -4.61
CA HIS A 78 -8.58 4.19 -3.52
C HIS A 78 -7.44 3.66 -2.66
N GLY A 79 -6.18 3.82 -3.10
CA GLY A 79 -5.02 3.27 -2.41
C GLY A 79 -3.85 3.02 -3.34
N VAL A 80 -2.81 2.40 -2.80
CA VAL A 80 -1.57 2.07 -3.52
C VAL A 80 -1.12 0.66 -3.21
N ILE A 81 -0.34 0.10 -4.14
CA ILE A 81 0.31 -1.19 -3.98
C ILE A 81 1.81 -0.94 -3.97
N VAL A 82 2.47 -1.24 -2.85
CA VAL A 82 3.92 -1.20 -2.75
C VAL A 82 4.46 -2.60 -3.05
N GLN A 83 5.29 -2.71 -4.07
CA GLN A 83 5.97 -3.95 -4.43
C GLN A 83 7.44 -3.87 -4.06
N PHE A 84 7.99 -5.00 -3.62
CA PHE A 84 9.40 -5.09 -3.26
C PHE A 84 10.01 -6.46 -3.51
N GLY A 85 11.34 -6.46 -3.70
CA GLY A 85 12.12 -7.66 -3.97
C GLY A 85 12.09 -8.69 -2.83
N PRO A 86 12.38 -9.98 -3.13
CA PRO A 86 12.58 -10.99 -2.10
C PRO A 86 13.77 -10.65 -1.18
N ASP A 87 14.74 -9.91 -1.70
CA ASP A 87 15.97 -9.55 -0.99
C ASP A 87 15.82 -8.31 -0.09
N VAL A 88 14.64 -7.68 -0.06
CA VAL A 88 14.40 -6.53 0.82
C VAL A 88 14.54 -6.93 2.28
N PRO A 89 15.42 -6.27 3.05
CA PRO A 89 15.68 -6.60 4.45
C PRO A 89 14.41 -6.55 5.30
N GLN A 90 14.30 -7.45 6.28
CA GLN A 90 13.17 -7.48 7.23
C GLN A 90 12.95 -6.14 7.94
N LYS A 91 14.04 -5.40 8.22
CA LYS A 91 13.98 -4.03 8.79
C LYS A 91 13.24 -3.03 7.88
N THR A 92 13.33 -3.18 6.56
CA THR A 92 12.63 -2.31 5.61
C THR A 92 11.16 -2.67 5.58
N THR A 93 10.82 -3.96 5.59
CA THR A 93 9.43 -4.41 5.73
C THR A 93 8.80 -3.93 7.04
N ALA A 94 9.52 -4.01 8.17
CA ALA A 94 9.06 -3.49 9.46
C ALA A 94 8.75 -1.98 9.41
N ARG A 95 9.62 -1.19 8.78
CA ARG A 95 9.39 0.25 8.62
C ARG A 95 8.22 0.58 7.69
N ILE A 96 7.94 -0.25 6.68
CA ILE A 96 6.72 -0.09 5.87
C ILE A 96 5.48 -0.26 6.76
N TYR A 97 5.48 -1.24 7.66
CA TYR A 97 4.39 -1.43 8.62
C TYR A 97 4.27 -0.24 9.59
N GLU A 98 5.38 0.23 10.16
CA GLU A 98 5.40 1.41 11.06
C GLU A 98 4.86 2.66 10.35
N LEU A 99 5.22 2.86 9.09
CA LEU A 99 4.74 3.99 8.29
C LEU A 99 3.23 3.90 8.04
N ALA A 100 2.73 2.72 7.69
CA ALA A 100 1.30 2.48 7.48
C ALA A 100 0.50 2.68 8.79
N GLU A 101 1.01 2.20 9.91
CA GLU A 101 0.42 2.40 11.24
C GLU A 101 0.36 3.88 11.62
N THR A 102 1.48 4.61 11.44
CA THR A 102 1.56 6.06 11.71
C THR A 102 0.57 6.85 10.86
N ALA A 103 0.40 6.47 9.60
CA ALA A 103 -0.56 7.06 8.69
C ALA A 103 -2.01 6.52 8.87
N THR A 104 -2.23 5.62 9.82
CA THR A 104 -3.52 4.98 10.12
C THR A 104 -4.13 4.34 8.86
N LEU A 105 -3.32 3.57 8.15
CA LEU A 105 -3.70 2.88 6.93
C LEU A 105 -4.02 1.42 7.20
N SER A 106 -5.05 0.94 6.53
CA SER A 106 -5.28 -0.49 6.43
C SER A 106 -4.30 -1.08 5.41
N MET A 107 -3.89 -2.32 5.65
CA MET A 107 -2.94 -3.03 4.81
C MET A 107 -3.39 -4.46 4.53
N PHE A 108 -3.14 -4.94 3.31
CA PHE A 108 -3.36 -6.33 2.91
C PHE A 108 -2.15 -6.90 2.18
N ASN A 109 -1.76 -8.12 2.55
CA ASN A 109 -0.76 -8.91 1.84
C ASN A 109 -1.46 -9.99 1.00
N PRO A 110 -1.50 -9.86 -0.35
CA PRO A 110 -2.19 -10.84 -1.20
C PRO A 110 -1.49 -12.21 -1.25
N GLN A 111 -0.19 -12.29 -0.93
CA GLN A 111 0.57 -13.55 -0.90
C GLN A 111 0.38 -14.34 0.40
N SER A 112 0.05 -13.67 1.50
CA SER A 112 -0.30 -14.25 2.79
C SER A 112 -1.47 -13.44 3.31
N PRO A 113 -2.73 -13.87 3.11
CA PRO A 113 -3.94 -13.05 3.24
C PRO A 113 -4.20 -12.64 4.69
N MET A 114 -3.38 -11.71 5.15
CA MET A 114 -3.39 -11.04 6.43
C MET A 114 -3.82 -9.61 6.17
N VAL A 115 -4.72 -9.12 7.01
CA VAL A 115 -5.20 -7.74 7.00
C VAL A 115 -4.72 -7.09 8.30
N LEU A 116 -4.09 -5.92 8.23
CA LEU A 116 -3.70 -5.12 9.39
C LEU A 116 -4.42 -3.77 9.31
N GLY A 117 -4.99 -3.29 10.41
CA GLY A 117 -5.73 -2.03 10.48
C GLY A 117 -7.26 -2.14 10.48
N SER A 118 -7.81 -3.07 11.28
CA SER A 118 -9.17 -2.95 11.82
C SER A 118 -9.07 -2.87 13.35
N ASP A 119 -10.04 -2.22 14.00
CA ASP A 119 -10.20 -2.15 15.46
C ASP A 119 -10.28 -3.53 16.17
N ASP A 120 -10.17 -4.63 15.42
CA ASP A 120 -10.01 -5.98 15.96
C ASP A 120 -8.52 -6.30 16.07
N GLU A 121 -8.00 -6.30 17.30
CA GLU A 121 -6.67 -6.81 17.68
C GLU A 121 -6.51 -8.33 17.45
N GLU A 122 -7.14 -8.91 16.43
CA GLU A 122 -6.87 -10.29 16.02
C GLU A 122 -5.77 -10.28 14.97
N TRP A 123 -4.53 -10.41 15.45
CA TRP A 123 -3.42 -10.97 14.68
C TRP A 123 -3.84 -12.33 14.14
N ILE A 124 -4.41 -12.39 12.94
CA ILE A 124 -4.64 -13.67 12.28
C ILE A 124 -3.31 -14.13 11.65
N GLU A 125 -2.38 -14.58 12.49
CA GLU A 125 -1.31 -15.47 12.08
C GLU A 125 -1.94 -16.84 11.76
N PHE A 126 -2.21 -17.12 10.49
CA PHE A 126 -2.30 -18.52 10.06
C PHE A 126 -0.87 -19.03 9.88
N HIS A 127 -0.41 -19.85 10.84
CA HIS A 127 0.82 -20.64 10.75
C HIS A 127 0.85 -21.53 9.50
#